data_AF-A0A4S8IRH8-F1
#
_entry.id   AF-A0A4S8IRH8-F1
#
_cell.length_a   1.000
_cell.length_b   1.000
_cell.length_c   1.000
_cell.angle_alpha   90.00
_cell.angle_beta   90.00
_cell.angle_gamma   90.00
#
_symmetry.space_group_name_H-M   'P 1'
#
loop_
_entity.id
_entity.type
_entity.pdbx_description
1 polymer ?
#
loop_
_entity_poly.entity_id
_entity_poly.type
_entity_poly.pdbx_seq_one_letter_code
_entity_poly.pdbx_strand_id
1 'polypeptide(L)'
;MYASRTVLFHTRSGILRPIAIELSLPPTPSGSRKRVYTHGHDATTNWIWKLAKAHACANDAGVHQLVNHWLRTHAAMEPYIIATHRQLSSMHPIFMLLHPHMRYTLEINALARQSLINGGGIIENCFSPGKYSMELSSAAYKSLWRFDMEALPADLIRRGMAIEDPSMPCGVKLVIEDYPYAADSLLVWSTIEDWVKDYVTHYYSDDSSVTSDVELQAWWDEIKNKGHPDKRNEPWWPNLNTKEDLIHILTIMVWTASGQHAAINFGQYPFGGYMPNRPTLMKKVIPQEDEPEYEKFLLNPQYMFLSALPSQLQATQIMAVQDTLSTHSPDEEYLGQVIESHAHWTNDRHIASCFEKFSARLEEIEDIINRRNKNFYLKNRSGAGVPPYELLLPLSGPGVTGRGIPNSISI
;
A
#
# COMPACT_ATOMS: atom_id res chain seq x y z
N MET A 1 9.64 -5.14 -21.64
CA MET A 1 10.07 -4.42 -20.41
C MET A 1 11.27 -5.15 -19.82
N TYR A 2 12.23 -4.45 -19.21
CA TYR A 2 13.27 -5.10 -18.40
C TYR A 2 12.67 -5.58 -17.06
N ALA A 3 13.20 -6.67 -16.52
CA ALA A 3 13.12 -6.95 -15.10
C ALA A 3 14.29 -6.23 -14.41
N SER A 4 13.99 -5.32 -13.49
CA SER A 4 14.99 -4.55 -12.77
C SER A 4 15.29 -5.10 -11.38
N ARG A 5 16.52 -4.89 -10.93
CA ARG A 5 16.93 -5.04 -9.54
C ARG A 5 17.77 -3.84 -9.15
N THR A 6 17.36 -3.14 -8.10
CA THR A 6 18.07 -1.96 -7.58
C THR A 6 18.80 -2.33 -6.29
N VAL A 7 20.09 -1.99 -6.22
CA VAL A 7 20.88 -2.12 -4.99
C VAL A 7 20.94 -0.76 -4.31
N LEU A 8 20.48 -0.72 -3.06
CA LEU A 8 20.49 0.46 -2.20
C LEU A 8 21.55 0.27 -1.11
N PHE A 9 22.28 1.33 -0.78
CA PHE A 9 23.23 1.36 0.34
C PHE A 9 22.70 2.27 1.44
N HIS A 10 22.57 1.74 2.66
CA HIS A 10 22.26 2.52 3.85
C HIS A 10 23.53 3.22 4.34
N THR A 11 23.56 4.54 4.15
CA THR A 11 24.73 5.36 4.46
C THR A 11 24.87 5.59 5.96
N ARG A 12 26.08 5.94 6.42
CA ARG A 12 26.31 6.41 7.81
C ARG A 12 25.48 7.65 8.18
N SER A 13 25.01 8.39 7.18
CA SER A 13 24.13 9.55 7.36
C SER A 13 22.65 9.19 7.52
N GLY A 14 22.27 7.90 7.52
CA GLY A 14 20.89 7.44 7.74
C GLY A 14 20.01 7.42 6.48
N ILE A 15 20.57 7.68 5.29
CA ILE A 15 19.82 7.72 4.02
C ILE A 15 20.14 6.51 3.14
N LEU A 16 19.15 6.06 2.35
CA LEU A 16 19.32 5.05 1.32
C LEU A 16 19.78 5.68 0.00
N ARG A 17 20.89 5.18 -0.55
CA ARG A 17 21.43 5.63 -1.84
C ARG A 17 21.41 4.50 -2.87
N PRO A 18 20.83 4.68 -4.07
CA PRO A 18 20.98 3.70 -5.14
C PRO A 18 22.43 3.67 -5.62
N ILE A 19 23.02 2.48 -5.67
CA ILE A 19 24.43 2.31 -6.09
C ILE A 19 24.54 1.54 -7.41
N ALA A 20 23.58 0.66 -7.72
CA ALA A 20 23.52 -0.08 -8.97
C ALA A 20 22.08 -0.42 -9.35
N ILE A 21 21.81 -0.50 -10.65
CA ILE A 21 20.56 -1.03 -11.22
C ILE A 21 20.93 -2.09 -12.26
N GLU A 22 20.55 -3.33 -12.00
CA GLU A 22 20.59 -4.41 -12.98
C GLU A 22 19.30 -4.37 -13.81
N LEU A 23 19.41 -4.35 -15.14
CA LEU A 23 18.29 -4.52 -16.05
C LEU A 23 18.50 -5.81 -16.86
N SER A 24 17.54 -6.72 -16.74
CA SER A 24 17.57 -8.05 -17.35
C SER A 24 16.45 -8.21 -18.37
N LEU A 25 16.78 -8.77 -19.54
CA LEU A 25 15.81 -9.34 -20.47
C LEU A 25 15.84 -10.87 -20.38
N PRO A 26 14.78 -11.56 -20.81
CA PRO A 26 14.79 -13.02 -20.93
C PRO A 26 16.00 -13.51 -21.72
N PRO A 27 16.61 -14.65 -21.34
CA PRO A 27 17.73 -15.21 -22.07
C PRO A 27 17.32 -15.56 -23.51
N THR A 28 18.22 -15.31 -24.46
CA THR A 28 18.08 -15.77 -25.85
C THR A 28 19.02 -16.96 -26.08
N PRO A 29 18.85 -17.76 -27.16
CA PRO A 29 19.81 -18.82 -27.50
C PRO A 29 21.26 -18.33 -27.62
N SER A 30 21.45 -17.04 -27.91
CA SER A 30 22.74 -16.34 -27.96
C SER A 30 23.29 -15.85 -26.60
N GLY A 31 22.60 -16.13 -25.49
CA GLY A 31 23.06 -15.80 -24.13
C GLY A 31 22.11 -14.91 -23.32
N SER A 32 22.53 -14.55 -22.10
CA SER A 32 21.77 -13.68 -21.21
C SER A 32 21.99 -12.20 -21.53
N ARG A 33 20.91 -11.43 -21.70
CA ARG A 33 20.96 -9.97 -21.91
C ARG A 33 20.73 -9.25 -20.58
N LYS A 34 21.77 -9.20 -19.75
CA LYS A 34 21.78 -8.51 -18.45
C LYS A 34 22.82 -7.41 -18.47
N ARG A 35 22.47 -6.23 -17.96
CA ARG A 35 23.40 -5.10 -17.83
C ARG A 35 23.23 -4.44 -16.47
N VAL A 36 24.36 -4.04 -15.88
CA VAL A 36 24.40 -3.29 -14.62
C VAL A 36 24.77 -1.86 -14.94
N TYR A 37 23.95 -0.94 -14.46
CA TYR A 37 24.15 0.50 -14.57
C TYR A 37 24.48 1.06 -13.20
N THR A 38 25.41 2.01 -13.16
CA THR A 38 25.81 2.72 -11.94
C THR A 38 25.72 4.23 -12.17
N HIS A 39 25.99 5.01 -11.14
CA HIS A 39 26.14 6.46 -11.29
C HIS A 39 27.17 6.79 -12.37
N GLY A 40 26.81 7.73 -13.25
CA GLY A 40 27.66 8.17 -14.35
C GLY A 40 28.86 8.99 -13.87
N HIS A 41 29.91 8.99 -14.68
CA HIS A 41 31.13 9.80 -14.50
C HIS A 41 31.29 10.88 -15.57
N ASP A 42 30.40 10.89 -16.57
CA ASP A 42 30.34 11.89 -17.64
C ASP A 42 28.87 12.18 -18.04
N ALA A 43 28.67 13.06 -19.04
CA ALA A 43 27.33 13.44 -19.48
C ALA A 43 26.53 12.24 -20.02
N THR A 44 27.16 11.38 -20.82
CA THR A 44 26.53 10.23 -21.48
C THR A 44 26.04 9.20 -20.45
N THR A 45 26.93 8.77 -19.56
CA THR A 45 26.64 7.80 -18.51
C THR A 45 25.63 8.33 -17.49
N ASN A 46 25.56 9.65 -17.26
CA ASN A 46 24.50 10.26 -16.45
C ASN A 46 23.12 10.11 -17.08
N TRP A 47 23.00 10.26 -18.41
CA TRP A 47 21.73 10.04 -19.11
C TRP A 47 21.35 8.56 -19.16
N ILE A 48 22.31 7.66 -19.35
CA ILE A 48 22.08 6.21 -19.25
C ILE A 48 21.59 5.85 -17.84
N TRP A 49 22.20 6.41 -16.79
CA TRP A 49 21.75 6.21 -15.41
C TRP A 49 20.31 6.71 -15.17
N LYS A 50 19.93 7.85 -15.76
CA LYS A 50 18.53 8.35 -15.72
C LYS A 50 17.56 7.37 -16.38
N LEU A 51 17.90 6.82 -17.55
CA LEU A 51 17.10 5.79 -18.22
C LEU A 51 16.98 4.52 -17.37
N ALA A 52 18.07 4.07 -16.76
CA ALA A 52 18.06 2.90 -15.88
C ALA A 52 17.13 3.09 -14.67
N LYS A 53 17.16 4.26 -14.04
CA LYS A 53 16.23 4.62 -12.98
C LYS A 53 14.78 4.65 -13.47
N ALA A 54 14.50 5.23 -14.65
CA ALA A 54 13.15 5.26 -15.21
C ALA A 54 12.59 3.85 -15.45
N HIS A 55 13.41 2.90 -15.92
CA HIS A 55 13.01 1.50 -16.02
C HIS A 55 12.70 0.85 -14.67
N ALA A 56 13.54 1.10 -13.65
CA ALA A 56 13.28 0.61 -12.30
C ALA A 56 11.98 1.22 -11.72
N CYS A 57 11.76 2.52 -11.89
CA CYS A 57 10.53 3.19 -11.47
C CYS A 57 9.29 2.66 -12.21
N ALA A 58 9.39 2.29 -13.48
CA ALA A 58 8.27 1.70 -14.22
C ALA A 58 7.91 0.28 -13.74
N ASN A 59 8.92 -0.51 -13.31
CA ASN A 59 8.64 -1.77 -12.61
C ASN A 59 7.96 -1.51 -11.26
N ASP A 60 8.49 -0.57 -10.47
CA ASP A 60 7.90 -0.19 -9.18
C ASP A 60 6.46 0.29 -9.33
N ALA A 61 6.16 1.16 -10.29
CA ALA A 61 4.82 1.65 -10.56
C ALA A 61 3.84 0.50 -10.90
N GLY A 62 4.27 -0.48 -11.69
CA GLY A 62 3.47 -1.66 -12.00
C GLY A 62 3.20 -2.54 -10.77
N VAL A 63 4.22 -2.80 -9.95
CA VAL A 63 4.09 -3.59 -8.71
C VAL A 63 3.24 -2.86 -7.68
N HIS A 64 3.47 -1.55 -7.50
CA HIS A 64 2.65 -0.72 -6.64
C HIS A 64 1.18 -0.82 -7.04
N GLN A 65 0.85 -0.52 -8.30
CA GLN A 65 -0.55 -0.39 -8.68
C GLN A 65 -1.28 -1.74 -8.72
N LEU A 66 -0.63 -2.78 -9.25
CA LEU A 66 -1.29 -4.08 -9.48
C LEU A 66 -1.24 -4.99 -8.26
N VAL A 67 -0.17 -4.89 -7.45
CA VAL A 67 0.07 -5.82 -6.34
C VAL A 67 -0.18 -5.13 -5.00
N ASN A 68 0.56 -4.08 -4.69
CA ASN A 68 0.44 -3.47 -3.35
C ASN A 68 -0.88 -2.72 -3.16
N HIS A 69 -1.36 -2.04 -4.19
CA HIS A 69 -2.58 -1.27 -4.16
C HIS A 69 -3.78 -2.16 -4.52
N TRP A 70 -3.99 -2.47 -5.80
CA TRP A 70 -5.16 -3.24 -6.23
C TRP A 70 -5.33 -4.58 -5.49
N LEU A 71 -4.33 -5.46 -5.54
CA LEU A 71 -4.49 -6.81 -4.98
C LEU A 71 -4.56 -6.80 -3.45
N ARG A 72 -3.57 -6.20 -2.79
CA ARG A 72 -3.38 -6.34 -1.34
C ARG A 72 -4.32 -5.46 -0.52
N THR A 73 -4.97 -4.45 -1.10
CA THR A 73 -6.05 -3.70 -0.45
C THR A 73 -7.39 -4.01 -1.11
N HIS A 74 -7.69 -3.42 -2.27
CA HIS A 74 -9.02 -3.48 -2.91
C HIS A 74 -9.56 -4.91 -3.05
N ALA A 75 -8.82 -5.76 -3.75
CA ALA A 75 -9.29 -7.10 -4.09
C ALA A 75 -9.30 -8.04 -2.88
N ALA A 76 -8.36 -7.88 -1.94
CA ALA A 76 -8.31 -8.69 -0.73
C ALA A 76 -9.43 -8.34 0.27
N MET A 77 -9.82 -7.07 0.34
CA MET A 77 -10.86 -6.60 1.28
C MET A 77 -12.28 -6.99 0.84
N GLU A 78 -12.56 -7.04 -0.46
CA GLU A 78 -13.91 -7.30 -1.00
C GLU A 78 -14.54 -8.62 -0.51
N PRO A 79 -13.82 -9.76 -0.48
CA PRO A 79 -14.32 -11.00 0.13
C PRO A 79 -14.70 -10.87 1.62
N TYR A 80 -13.98 -10.06 2.40
CA TYR A 80 -14.26 -9.85 3.82
C TYR A 80 -15.58 -9.12 3.99
N ILE A 81 -15.81 -8.09 3.18
CA ILE A 81 -17.03 -7.29 3.20
C ILE A 81 -18.24 -8.16 2.84
N ILE A 82 -18.14 -8.94 1.75
CA ILE A 82 -19.22 -9.82 1.30
C ILE A 82 -19.60 -10.82 2.39
N ALA A 83 -18.61 -11.51 2.99
CA ALA A 83 -18.88 -12.47 4.06
C ALA A 83 -19.44 -11.78 5.32
N THR A 84 -18.95 -10.59 5.66
CA THR A 84 -19.45 -9.84 6.83
C THR A 84 -20.93 -9.52 6.70
N HIS A 85 -21.38 -9.02 5.54
CA HIS A 85 -22.80 -8.76 5.30
C HIS A 85 -23.67 -10.02 5.20
N ARG A 86 -23.08 -11.17 4.88
CA ARG A 86 -23.81 -12.43 4.70
C ARG A 86 -23.95 -13.27 5.97
N GLN A 87 -22.95 -13.20 6.85
CA GLN A 87 -22.84 -14.09 8.00
C GLN A 87 -23.02 -13.38 9.34
N LEU A 88 -22.75 -12.08 9.42
CA LEU A 88 -22.90 -11.32 10.65
C LEU A 88 -24.16 -10.45 10.58
N SER A 89 -25.02 -10.55 11.58
CA SER A 89 -26.14 -9.63 11.77
C SER A 89 -25.65 -8.18 11.86
N SER A 90 -26.46 -7.21 11.42
CA SER A 90 -26.14 -5.79 11.61
C SER A 90 -26.02 -5.37 13.08
N MET A 91 -26.55 -6.19 14.00
CA MET A 91 -26.41 -6.02 15.45
C MET A 91 -25.20 -6.76 16.05
N HIS A 92 -24.52 -7.59 15.26
CA HIS A 92 -23.36 -8.34 15.73
C HIS A 92 -22.21 -7.38 16.06
N PRO A 93 -21.52 -7.52 17.21
CA PRO A 93 -20.47 -6.59 17.62
C PRO A 93 -19.36 -6.46 16.57
N ILE A 94 -18.93 -7.59 15.97
CA ILE A 94 -17.91 -7.57 14.92
C ILE A 94 -18.41 -6.91 13.62
N PHE A 95 -19.69 -7.02 13.27
CA PHE A 95 -20.24 -6.27 12.14
C PHE A 95 -20.15 -4.77 12.41
N MET A 96 -20.59 -4.32 13.60
CA MET A 96 -20.57 -2.91 13.98
C MET A 96 -19.15 -2.34 13.99
N LEU A 97 -18.17 -3.10 14.50
CA LEU A 97 -16.75 -2.70 14.47
C LEU A 97 -16.23 -2.52 13.04
N LEU A 98 -16.52 -3.47 12.15
CA LEU A 98 -15.96 -3.47 10.80
C LEU A 98 -16.73 -2.55 9.83
N HIS A 99 -18.00 -2.27 10.08
CA HIS A 99 -18.88 -1.55 9.14
C HIS A 99 -18.30 -0.21 8.61
N PRO A 100 -17.72 0.67 9.44
CA PRO A 100 -17.07 1.90 8.95
C PRO A 100 -15.94 1.62 7.95
N HIS A 101 -15.27 0.48 8.09
CA HIS A 101 -14.13 0.06 7.27
C HIS A 101 -14.53 -0.60 5.94
N MET A 102 -15.83 -0.72 5.65
CA MET A 102 -16.36 -1.29 4.39
C MET A 102 -16.92 -0.23 3.44
N ARG A 103 -16.96 1.02 3.89
CA ARG A 103 -17.60 2.14 3.19
C ARG A 103 -17.04 2.27 1.77
N TYR A 104 -17.94 2.29 0.78
CA TYR A 104 -17.66 2.43 -0.66
C TYR A 104 -16.73 1.40 -1.33
N THR A 105 -16.07 0.49 -0.60
CA THR A 105 -15.10 -0.45 -1.18
C THR A 105 -15.70 -1.34 -2.28
N LEU A 106 -16.92 -1.85 -2.11
CA LEU A 106 -17.58 -2.65 -3.17
C LEU A 106 -17.92 -1.81 -4.40
N GLU A 107 -18.35 -0.57 -4.20
CA GLU A 107 -18.74 0.36 -5.27
C GLU A 107 -17.52 0.72 -6.11
N ILE A 108 -16.42 1.15 -5.47
CA ILE A 108 -15.20 1.52 -6.20
C ILE A 108 -14.58 0.31 -6.89
N ASN A 109 -14.60 -0.88 -6.27
CA ASN A 109 -14.11 -2.09 -6.93
C ASN A 109 -14.96 -2.47 -8.15
N ALA A 110 -16.29 -2.27 -8.11
CA ALA A 110 -17.16 -2.50 -9.26
C ALA A 110 -16.83 -1.54 -10.40
N LEU A 111 -16.66 -0.24 -10.11
CA LEU A 111 -16.24 0.77 -11.10
C LEU A 111 -14.85 0.46 -11.67
N ALA A 112 -13.91 0.03 -10.83
CA ALA A 112 -12.58 -0.37 -11.26
C ALA A 112 -12.65 -1.55 -12.25
N ARG A 113 -13.45 -2.58 -11.94
CA ARG A 113 -13.69 -3.70 -12.88
C ARG A 113 -14.32 -3.25 -14.19
N GLN A 114 -15.14 -2.21 -14.19
CA GLN A 114 -15.82 -1.72 -15.38
C GLN A 114 -14.92 -0.86 -16.27
N SER A 115 -14.05 -0.02 -15.70
CA SER A 115 -13.38 1.05 -16.46
C SER A 115 -11.88 1.21 -16.20
N LEU A 116 -11.34 0.63 -15.12
CA LEU A 116 -9.93 0.78 -14.76
C LEU A 116 -9.10 -0.44 -15.20
N ILE A 117 -9.50 -1.63 -14.74
CA ILE A 117 -8.73 -2.88 -14.89
C ILE A 117 -9.33 -3.85 -15.93
N ASN A 118 -10.38 -3.45 -16.64
CA ASN A 118 -10.96 -4.23 -17.73
C ASN A 118 -10.02 -4.34 -18.94
N GLY A 119 -10.29 -5.30 -19.83
CA GLY A 119 -9.61 -5.41 -21.11
C GLY A 119 -9.73 -4.14 -21.94
N GLY A 120 -8.59 -3.59 -22.37
CA GLY A 120 -8.50 -2.28 -23.03
C GLY A 120 -8.78 -1.07 -22.13
N GLY A 121 -8.88 -1.27 -20.82
CA GLY A 121 -9.06 -0.23 -19.81
C GLY A 121 -7.79 0.59 -19.57
N ILE A 122 -7.89 1.52 -18.62
CA ILE A 122 -6.83 2.50 -18.34
C ILE A 122 -5.51 1.81 -17.94
N ILE A 123 -5.58 0.81 -17.05
CA ILE A 123 -4.39 0.11 -16.55
C ILE A 123 -3.66 -0.61 -17.69
N GLU A 124 -4.38 -1.35 -18.54
CA GLU A 124 -3.77 -2.04 -19.68
C GLU A 124 -3.15 -1.06 -20.69
N ASN A 125 -3.72 0.12 -20.87
CA ASN A 125 -3.22 1.10 -21.83
C ASN A 125 -2.04 1.94 -21.31
N CYS A 126 -1.89 2.06 -19.98
CA CYS A 126 -0.97 3.01 -19.36
C CYS A 126 0.15 2.39 -18.52
N PHE A 127 0.12 1.08 -18.24
CA PHE A 127 1.18 0.39 -17.49
C PHE A 127 1.95 -0.62 -18.35
N SER A 128 3.23 -0.83 -18.03
CA SER A 128 4.10 -1.69 -18.83
C SER A 128 3.64 -3.15 -19.04
N PRO A 129 2.93 -3.81 -18.10
CA PRO A 129 2.42 -5.16 -18.33
C PRO A 129 1.34 -5.23 -19.43
N GLY A 130 0.69 -4.12 -19.78
CA GLY A 130 -0.34 -4.08 -20.81
C GLY A 130 -1.51 -5.01 -20.49
N LYS A 131 -1.97 -5.77 -21.49
CA LYS A 131 -3.01 -6.81 -21.34
C LYS A 131 -2.70 -7.93 -20.34
N TYR A 132 -1.45 -8.05 -19.88
CA TYR A 132 -1.05 -9.04 -18.88
C TYR A 132 -1.13 -8.50 -17.44
N SER A 133 -1.69 -7.31 -17.23
CA SER A 133 -1.73 -6.63 -15.92
C SER A 133 -2.45 -7.46 -14.84
N MET A 134 -3.64 -7.97 -15.15
CA MET A 134 -4.40 -8.79 -14.19
C MET A 134 -3.83 -10.20 -14.01
N GLU A 135 -3.17 -10.75 -15.04
CA GLU A 135 -2.41 -12.00 -14.89
C GLU A 135 -1.24 -11.83 -13.92
N LEU A 136 -0.53 -10.70 -13.96
CA LEU A 136 0.53 -10.38 -13.02
C LEU A 136 -0.01 -10.29 -11.59
N SER A 137 -1.14 -9.61 -11.39
CA SER A 137 -1.84 -9.55 -10.09
C SER A 137 -2.20 -10.96 -9.58
N SER A 138 -2.78 -11.80 -10.44
CA SER A 138 -3.11 -13.20 -10.09
C SER A 138 -1.86 -14.03 -9.72
N ALA A 139 -0.78 -13.89 -10.48
CA ALA A 139 0.49 -14.56 -10.18
C ALA A 139 1.09 -14.10 -8.83
N ALA A 140 0.96 -12.81 -8.51
CA ALA A 140 1.37 -12.24 -7.23
C ALA A 140 0.48 -12.74 -6.07
N TYR A 141 -0.83 -12.84 -6.26
CA TYR A 141 -1.73 -13.45 -5.28
C TYR A 141 -1.28 -14.87 -4.96
N LYS A 142 -1.09 -15.71 -5.98
CA LYS A 142 -0.61 -17.08 -5.80
C LYS A 142 0.68 -17.14 -5.00
N SER A 143 1.67 -16.32 -5.36
CA SER A 143 3.06 -16.50 -4.89
C SER A 143 3.46 -15.68 -3.67
N LEU A 144 2.77 -14.56 -3.41
CA LEU A 144 3.22 -13.55 -2.44
C LEU A 144 2.17 -13.26 -1.35
N TRP A 145 0.89 -13.27 -1.70
CA TRP A 145 -0.17 -12.88 -0.77
C TRP A 145 -0.43 -13.96 0.29
N ARG A 146 -0.47 -13.53 1.55
CA ARG A 146 -0.83 -14.32 2.73
C ARG A 146 -1.47 -13.40 3.76
N PHE A 147 -2.60 -13.80 4.32
CA PHE A 147 -3.34 -12.98 5.29
C PHE A 147 -2.49 -12.61 6.52
N ASP A 148 -1.79 -13.59 7.11
CA ASP A 148 -0.96 -13.39 8.31
C ASP A 148 0.22 -12.44 8.09
N MET A 149 0.60 -12.22 6.83
CA MET A 149 1.70 -11.33 6.45
C MET A 149 1.22 -9.98 5.87
N GLU A 150 -0.08 -9.70 5.96
CA GLU A 150 -0.62 -8.34 5.78
C GLU A 150 -0.60 -7.54 7.10
N ALA A 151 -0.29 -8.20 8.23
CA ALA A 151 0.06 -7.51 9.46
C ALA A 151 1.36 -6.69 9.27
N LEU A 152 1.35 -5.42 9.67
CA LEU A 152 2.48 -4.52 9.44
C LEU A 152 3.79 -5.02 10.08
N PRO A 153 3.83 -5.47 11.36
CA PRO A 153 5.07 -5.99 11.94
C PRO A 153 5.60 -7.22 11.18
N ALA A 154 4.72 -8.13 10.78
CA ALA A 154 5.08 -9.33 10.01
C ALA A 154 5.63 -8.97 8.62
N ASP A 155 5.02 -8.01 7.93
CA ASP A 155 5.52 -7.51 6.64
C ASP A 155 6.92 -6.89 6.78
N LEU A 156 7.15 -6.08 7.82
CA LEU A 156 8.45 -5.45 8.06
C LEU A 156 9.55 -6.47 8.34
N ILE A 157 9.27 -7.49 9.17
CA ILE A 157 10.20 -8.59 9.43
C ILE A 157 10.48 -9.38 8.15
N ARG A 158 9.44 -9.77 7.41
CA ARG A 158 9.55 -10.56 6.18
C ARG A 158 10.44 -9.88 5.14
N ARG A 159 10.37 -8.55 5.03
CA ARG A 159 11.21 -7.77 4.10
C ARG A 159 12.60 -7.45 4.65
N GLY A 160 12.92 -7.88 5.87
CA GLY A 160 14.18 -7.59 6.56
C GLY A 160 14.33 -6.12 6.97
N MET A 161 13.22 -5.39 7.08
CA MET A 161 13.20 -3.97 7.48
C MET A 161 12.97 -3.78 8.98
N ALA A 162 12.67 -4.86 9.70
CA ALA A 162 12.66 -4.92 11.15
C ALA A 162 13.16 -6.28 11.64
N ILE A 163 13.56 -6.34 12.90
CA ILE A 163 13.84 -7.57 13.65
C ILE A 163 12.86 -7.68 14.81
N GLU A 164 12.59 -8.90 15.26
CA GLU A 164 11.82 -9.14 16.48
C GLU A 164 12.56 -8.58 17.69
N ASP A 165 11.84 -7.80 18.49
CA ASP A 165 12.30 -7.25 19.75
C ASP A 165 11.08 -7.06 20.68
N PRO A 166 10.80 -8.02 21.58
CA PRO A 166 9.64 -7.96 22.48
C PRO A 166 9.67 -6.76 23.44
N SER A 167 10.81 -6.08 23.60
CA SER A 167 10.92 -4.88 24.43
C SER A 167 10.45 -3.60 23.71
N MET A 168 10.27 -3.67 22.39
CA MET A 168 9.84 -2.55 21.56
C MET A 168 8.32 -2.58 21.33
N PRO A 169 7.69 -1.42 21.08
CA PRO A 169 6.30 -1.36 20.63
C PRO A 169 6.06 -2.24 19.39
N CYS A 170 4.91 -2.90 19.34
CA CYS A 170 4.55 -3.89 18.30
C CYS A 170 5.52 -5.07 18.18
N GLY A 171 6.40 -5.30 19.18
CA GLY A 171 7.34 -6.41 19.22
C GLY A 171 8.46 -6.34 18.18
N VAL A 172 8.72 -5.18 17.57
CA VAL A 172 9.69 -5.04 16.48
C VAL A 172 10.59 -3.82 16.61
N LYS A 173 11.84 -3.99 16.18
CA LYS A 173 12.83 -2.92 16.03
C LYS A 173 13.16 -2.70 14.56
N LEU A 174 13.02 -1.46 14.07
CA LEU A 174 13.34 -1.12 12.70
C LEU A 174 14.86 -1.21 12.42
N VAL A 175 15.21 -1.74 11.25
CA VAL A 175 16.60 -1.76 10.75
C VAL A 175 17.05 -0.37 10.30
N ILE A 176 16.10 0.44 9.82
CA ILE A 176 16.29 1.85 9.46
C ILE A 176 15.35 2.64 10.37
N GLU A 177 15.91 3.31 11.38
CA GLU A 177 15.12 4.03 12.38
C GLU A 177 14.27 5.14 11.76
N ASP A 178 14.86 5.94 10.86
CA ASP A 178 14.16 6.97 10.09
C ASP A 178 13.56 6.40 8.79
N TYR A 179 12.80 5.30 8.89
CA TYR A 179 11.97 4.80 7.78
C TYR A 179 10.56 5.37 7.93
N PRO A 180 10.16 6.43 7.19
CA PRO A 180 9.00 7.24 7.54
C PRO A 180 7.67 6.46 7.54
N TYR A 181 7.43 5.68 6.48
CA TYR A 181 6.27 4.78 6.41
C TYR A 181 6.25 3.84 7.61
N ALA A 182 7.31 3.04 7.83
CA ALA A 182 7.29 2.04 8.91
C ALA A 182 7.16 2.66 10.30
N ALA A 183 7.92 3.73 10.57
CA ALA A 183 7.96 4.38 11.87
C ALA A 183 6.64 5.04 12.27
N ASP A 184 5.86 5.54 11.30
CA ASP A 184 4.54 6.12 11.55
C ASP A 184 3.45 5.06 11.51
N SER A 185 3.51 4.14 10.56
CA SER A 185 2.58 3.00 10.45
C SER A 185 2.54 2.18 11.73
N LEU A 186 3.68 1.98 12.42
CA LEU A 186 3.70 1.23 13.68
C LEU A 186 2.92 1.94 14.80
N LEU A 187 2.88 3.28 14.81
CA LEU A 187 2.08 4.03 15.77
C LEU A 187 0.58 3.82 15.50
N VAL A 188 0.17 3.94 14.24
CA VAL A 188 -1.22 3.73 13.82
C VAL A 188 -1.64 2.28 14.05
N TRP A 189 -0.81 1.31 13.66
CA TRP A 189 -1.04 -0.12 13.88
C TRP A 189 -1.28 -0.44 15.35
N SER A 190 -0.36 -0.02 16.24
CA SER A 190 -0.52 -0.28 17.69
C SER A 190 -1.81 0.31 18.26
N THR A 191 -2.22 1.47 17.74
CA THR A 191 -3.41 2.17 18.20
C THR A 191 -4.68 1.47 17.72
N ILE A 192 -4.68 0.93 16.49
CA ILE A 192 -5.75 0.05 15.98
C ILE A 192 -5.83 -1.24 16.79
N GLU A 193 -4.68 -1.88 17.05
CA GLU A 193 -4.61 -3.14 17.81
C GLU A 193 -5.16 -2.97 19.23
N ASP A 194 -4.78 -1.88 19.93
CA ASP A 194 -5.31 -1.56 21.25
C ASP A 194 -6.83 -1.31 21.23
N TRP A 195 -7.33 -0.58 20.23
CA TRP A 195 -8.77 -0.35 20.04
C TRP A 195 -9.54 -1.67 19.82
N VAL A 196 -9.07 -2.49 18.88
CA VAL A 196 -9.68 -3.78 18.57
C VAL A 196 -9.64 -4.70 19.79
N LYS A 197 -8.53 -4.69 20.55
CA LYS A 197 -8.38 -5.48 21.77
C LYS A 197 -9.36 -5.06 22.86
N ASP A 198 -9.48 -3.75 23.12
CA ASP A 198 -10.43 -3.21 24.09
C ASP A 198 -11.88 -3.60 23.67
N TYR A 199 -12.21 -3.48 22.38
CA TYR A 199 -13.52 -3.85 21.84
C TYR A 199 -13.83 -5.35 21.96
N VAL A 200 -12.93 -6.22 21.48
CA VAL A 200 -13.13 -7.68 21.51
C VAL A 200 -13.21 -8.18 22.94
N THR A 201 -12.36 -7.69 23.84
CA THR A 201 -12.35 -8.13 25.25
C THR A 201 -13.66 -7.80 25.98
N HIS A 202 -14.35 -6.74 25.56
CA HIS A 202 -15.64 -6.37 26.12
C HIS A 202 -16.77 -7.32 25.70
N TYR A 203 -16.82 -7.72 24.43
CA TYR A 203 -17.89 -8.59 23.91
C TYR A 203 -17.62 -10.10 24.05
N TYR A 204 -16.35 -10.50 24.12
CA TYR A 204 -15.93 -11.90 24.25
C TYR A 204 -15.15 -12.09 25.57
N SER A 205 -15.75 -12.80 26.53
CA SER A 205 -15.16 -13.00 27.86
C SER A 205 -13.90 -13.86 27.82
N ASP A 206 -13.92 -14.91 27.00
CA ASP A 206 -12.89 -15.95 26.92
C ASP A 206 -12.90 -16.64 25.53
N ASP A 207 -11.94 -17.52 25.28
CA ASP A 207 -11.81 -18.23 24.00
C ASP A 207 -13.03 -19.09 23.65
N SER A 208 -13.74 -19.62 24.66
CA SER A 208 -14.93 -20.42 24.40
C SER A 208 -16.05 -19.56 23.81
N SER A 209 -16.19 -18.30 24.24
CA SER A 209 -17.16 -17.36 23.67
C SER A 209 -16.93 -17.12 22.18
N VAL A 210 -15.67 -17.10 21.71
CA VAL A 210 -15.32 -16.99 20.28
C VAL A 210 -15.69 -18.27 19.51
N THR A 211 -15.35 -19.43 20.05
CA THR A 211 -15.67 -20.71 19.38
C THR A 211 -17.16 -21.04 19.35
N SER A 212 -17.93 -20.53 20.32
CA SER A 212 -19.37 -20.77 20.42
C SER A 212 -20.22 -19.81 19.56
N ASP A 213 -19.63 -18.75 19.03
CA ASP A 213 -20.30 -17.76 18.20
C ASP A 213 -20.48 -18.29 16.77
N VAL A 214 -21.69 -18.76 16.47
CA VAL A 214 -22.00 -19.42 15.19
C VAL A 214 -21.95 -18.47 14.00
N GLU A 215 -22.28 -17.18 14.18
CA GLU A 215 -22.20 -16.17 13.11
C GLU A 215 -20.73 -15.89 12.79
N LEU A 216 -19.91 -15.68 13.84
CA LEU A 216 -18.48 -15.43 13.71
C LEU A 216 -17.72 -16.61 13.08
N GLN A 217 -18.03 -17.83 13.48
CA GLN A 217 -17.40 -19.03 12.90
C GLN A 217 -17.80 -19.21 11.43
N ALA A 218 -19.08 -19.01 11.08
CA ALA A 218 -19.55 -19.08 9.69
C ALA A 218 -18.94 -17.97 8.81
N TRP A 219 -18.78 -16.76 9.37
CA TRP A 219 -18.13 -15.62 8.73
C TRP A 219 -16.70 -15.94 8.31
N TRP A 220 -15.89 -16.44 9.23
CA TRP A 220 -14.49 -16.75 8.95
C TRP A 220 -14.33 -17.96 8.02
N ASP A 221 -15.20 -18.96 8.16
CA ASP A 221 -15.26 -20.09 7.24
C ASP A 221 -15.58 -19.63 5.81
N GLU A 222 -16.57 -18.75 5.62
CA GLU A 222 -16.93 -18.23 4.30
C GLU A 222 -15.79 -17.40 3.68
N ILE A 223 -15.12 -16.54 4.46
CA ILE A 223 -13.94 -15.79 3.99
C ILE A 223 -12.87 -16.75 3.43
N LYS A 224 -12.51 -17.79 4.18
CA LYS A 224 -11.46 -18.72 3.79
C LYS A 224 -11.87 -19.61 2.62
N ASN A 225 -13.07 -20.19 2.69
CA ASN A 225 -13.48 -21.25 1.76
C ASN A 225 -14.20 -20.75 0.51
N LYS A 226 -14.83 -19.57 0.55
CA LYS A 226 -15.56 -18.97 -0.57
C LYS A 226 -14.93 -17.65 -1.04
N GLY A 227 -14.41 -16.85 -0.11
CA GLY A 227 -13.72 -15.60 -0.42
C GLY A 227 -12.34 -15.81 -1.03
N HIS A 228 -11.54 -16.68 -0.42
CA HIS A 228 -10.18 -17.03 -0.86
C HIS A 228 -10.02 -18.53 -1.17
N PRO A 229 -10.87 -19.12 -2.04
CA PRO A 229 -10.96 -20.57 -2.22
C PRO A 229 -9.64 -21.19 -2.70
N ASP A 230 -8.84 -20.45 -3.48
CA ASP A 230 -7.54 -20.89 -3.99
C ASP A 230 -6.46 -21.04 -2.91
N LYS A 231 -6.68 -20.43 -1.74
CA LYS A 231 -5.76 -20.44 -0.60
C LYS A 231 -6.34 -21.07 0.66
N ARG A 232 -7.54 -21.65 0.58
CA ARG A 232 -8.27 -22.19 1.75
C ARG A 232 -7.49 -23.23 2.56
N ASN A 233 -6.58 -23.98 1.92
CA ASN A 233 -5.78 -25.04 2.53
C ASN A 233 -4.39 -24.57 3.01
N GLU A 234 -4.09 -23.28 2.89
CA GLU A 234 -2.81 -22.76 3.33
C GLU A 234 -2.69 -22.78 4.86
N PRO A 235 -1.55 -23.21 5.42
CA PRO A 235 -1.43 -23.48 6.86
C PRO A 235 -1.34 -22.22 7.73
N TRP A 236 -1.17 -21.05 7.10
CA TRP A 236 -0.96 -19.79 7.80
C TRP A 236 -2.26 -19.04 8.13
N TRP A 237 -3.42 -19.55 7.72
CA TRP A 237 -4.69 -18.96 8.15
C TRP A 237 -4.86 -19.09 9.66
N PRO A 238 -5.20 -18.00 10.36
CA PRO A 238 -5.68 -18.09 11.74
C PRO A 238 -6.88 -19.04 11.85
N ASN A 239 -6.96 -19.75 12.98
CA ASN A 239 -8.03 -20.73 13.22
C ASN A 239 -9.32 -20.09 13.77
N LEU A 240 -9.22 -18.89 14.35
CA LEU A 240 -10.32 -18.20 15.03
C LEU A 240 -10.89 -19.01 16.20
N ASN A 241 -10.00 -19.57 17.01
CA ASN A 241 -10.36 -20.34 18.20
C ASN A 241 -10.20 -19.55 19.50
N THR A 242 -9.49 -18.42 19.45
CA THR A 242 -9.15 -17.63 20.62
C THR A 242 -9.51 -16.17 20.41
N LYS A 243 -9.61 -15.40 21.52
CA LYS A 243 -9.73 -13.95 21.43
C LYS A 243 -8.56 -13.32 20.69
N GLU A 244 -7.37 -13.91 20.84
CA GLU A 244 -6.15 -13.38 20.28
C GLU A 244 -6.11 -13.58 18.76
N ASP A 245 -6.65 -14.71 18.27
CA ASP A 245 -6.91 -14.90 16.84
C ASP A 245 -7.85 -13.82 16.31
N LEU A 246 -8.97 -13.58 17.00
CA LEU A 246 -9.99 -12.60 16.58
C LEU A 246 -9.42 -11.19 16.54
N ILE A 247 -8.71 -10.76 17.60
CA ILE A 247 -8.04 -9.46 17.67
C ILE A 247 -7.06 -9.31 16.52
N HIS A 248 -6.24 -10.33 16.25
CA HIS A 248 -5.26 -10.29 15.18
C HIS A 248 -5.91 -10.17 13.79
N ILE A 249 -6.94 -10.98 13.52
CA ILE A 249 -7.71 -10.93 12.27
C ILE A 249 -8.29 -9.55 12.03
N LEU A 250 -8.97 -9.00 13.04
CA LEU A 250 -9.64 -7.70 12.94
C LEU A 250 -8.64 -6.55 12.80
N THR A 251 -7.52 -6.61 13.52
CA THR A 251 -6.45 -5.61 13.39
C THR A 251 -5.90 -5.58 11.97
N ILE A 252 -5.67 -6.74 11.34
CA ILE A 252 -5.23 -6.82 9.94
C ILE A 252 -6.28 -6.19 9.00
N MET A 253 -7.56 -6.52 9.18
CA MET A 253 -8.63 -5.99 8.32
C MET A 253 -8.76 -4.48 8.44
N VAL A 254 -8.80 -3.95 9.67
CA VAL A 254 -8.90 -2.50 9.92
C VAL A 254 -7.65 -1.78 9.39
N TRP A 255 -6.45 -2.31 9.63
CA TRP A 255 -5.20 -1.76 9.09
C TRP A 255 -5.20 -1.74 7.55
N THR A 256 -5.60 -2.84 6.92
CA THR A 256 -5.62 -2.99 5.47
C THR A 256 -6.57 -1.98 4.82
N ALA A 257 -7.77 -1.83 5.40
CA ALA A 257 -8.79 -0.90 4.91
C ALA A 257 -8.43 0.57 5.12
N SER A 258 -7.67 0.89 6.17
CA SER A 258 -7.34 2.26 6.57
C SER A 258 -5.88 2.62 6.28
N GLY A 259 -4.99 2.49 7.26
CA GLY A 259 -3.61 2.97 7.22
C GLY A 259 -2.78 2.41 6.06
N GLN A 260 -2.94 1.13 5.72
CA GLN A 260 -2.23 0.53 4.59
C GLN A 260 -2.68 1.12 3.27
N HIS A 261 -3.99 1.19 3.03
CA HIS A 261 -4.55 1.75 1.82
C HIS A 261 -4.17 3.23 1.67
N ALA A 262 -4.33 4.02 2.74
CA ALA A 262 -3.99 5.45 2.73
C ALA A 262 -2.52 5.70 2.33
N ALA A 263 -1.59 4.93 2.92
CA ALA A 263 -0.16 5.06 2.69
C ALA A 263 0.28 4.80 1.23
N ILE A 264 -0.51 4.06 0.46
CA ILE A 264 -0.18 3.72 -0.93
C ILE A 264 -1.11 4.38 -1.95
N ASN A 265 -2.25 4.92 -1.52
CA ASN A 265 -3.23 5.57 -2.40
C ASN A 265 -3.00 7.08 -2.53
N PHE A 266 -3.02 7.84 -1.43
CA PHE A 266 -3.04 9.31 -1.48
C PHE A 266 -1.71 9.96 -1.89
N GLY A 267 -0.65 9.17 -2.04
CA GLY A 267 0.63 9.57 -2.62
C GLY A 267 0.70 9.42 -4.14
N GLN A 268 -0.32 8.86 -4.79
CA GLN A 268 -0.29 8.58 -6.23
C GLN A 268 -0.03 9.84 -7.06
N TYR A 269 -0.84 10.89 -6.90
CA TYR A 269 -0.66 12.15 -7.63
C TYR A 269 0.50 13.00 -7.07
N PRO A 270 0.65 13.19 -5.74
CA PRO A 270 1.78 13.97 -5.21
C PRO A 270 3.17 13.52 -5.71
N PHE A 271 3.38 12.21 -5.86
CA PHE A 271 4.65 11.67 -6.39
C PHE A 271 4.60 11.34 -7.89
N GLY A 272 3.44 11.00 -8.44
CA GLY A 272 3.26 10.54 -9.81
C GLY A 272 2.83 11.60 -10.83
N GLY A 273 2.31 12.74 -10.37
CA GLY A 273 1.85 13.86 -11.21
C GLY A 273 2.95 14.48 -12.06
N TYR A 274 4.23 14.23 -11.73
CA TYR A 274 5.35 14.49 -12.61
C TYR A 274 5.86 13.18 -13.23
N MET A 275 5.40 12.88 -14.45
CA MET A 275 5.65 11.60 -15.13
C MET A 275 7.13 11.15 -15.17
N PRO A 276 8.14 12.02 -15.37
CA PRO A 276 9.54 11.61 -15.30
C PRO A 276 10.01 11.10 -13.93
N ASN A 277 9.33 11.46 -12.83
CA ASN A 277 9.64 10.96 -11.49
C ASN A 277 9.15 9.51 -11.30
N ARG A 278 7.93 9.22 -11.78
CA ARG A 278 7.28 7.92 -11.62
C ARG A 278 6.60 7.45 -12.92
N PRO A 279 7.39 7.09 -13.95
CA PRO A 279 6.82 6.62 -15.21
C PRO A 279 6.06 5.30 -14.99
N THR A 280 4.85 5.19 -15.53
CA THR A 280 4.04 3.97 -15.42
C THR A 280 4.39 2.91 -16.48
N LEU A 281 5.04 3.33 -17.56
CA LEU A 281 5.59 2.43 -18.57
C LEU A 281 6.86 2.99 -19.23
N MET A 282 7.61 2.08 -19.85
CA MET A 282 8.72 2.40 -20.75
C MET A 282 8.47 1.82 -22.14
N LYS A 283 8.50 2.66 -23.16
CA LYS A 283 8.23 2.31 -24.58
C LYS A 283 9.48 1.83 -25.33
N LYS A 284 10.67 2.17 -24.83
CA LYS A 284 11.94 1.87 -25.48
C LYS A 284 12.90 1.25 -24.46
N VAL A 285 13.81 0.41 -24.97
CA VAL A 285 14.97 -0.10 -24.22
C VAL A 285 16.10 0.92 -24.23
N ILE A 286 17.14 0.70 -23.40
CA ILE A 286 18.33 1.55 -23.39
C ILE A 286 19.15 1.23 -24.66
N PRO A 287 19.51 2.23 -25.50
CA PRO A 287 20.27 2.00 -26.73
C PRO A 287 21.68 1.50 -26.42
N GLN A 288 22.24 0.64 -27.27
CA GLN A 288 23.58 0.05 -27.09
C GLN A 288 24.58 0.68 -28.06
N GLU A 289 25.86 0.77 -27.71
CA GLU A 289 26.88 1.49 -28.50
C GLU A 289 27.01 1.05 -29.96
N ASP A 290 26.66 -0.19 -30.25
CA ASP A 290 26.66 -0.80 -31.59
C ASP A 290 25.34 -0.60 -32.37
N GLU A 291 24.35 0.09 -31.80
CA GLU A 291 23.04 0.34 -32.40
C GLU A 291 22.94 1.78 -32.98
N PRO A 292 22.27 1.99 -34.13
CA PRO A 292 22.02 3.33 -34.68
C PRO A 292 21.29 4.28 -33.71
N GLU A 293 20.47 3.74 -32.83
CA GLU A 293 19.76 4.49 -31.80
C GLU A 293 20.71 5.13 -30.77
N TYR A 294 21.93 4.62 -30.60
CA TYR A 294 22.91 5.20 -29.70
C TYR A 294 23.48 6.51 -30.24
N GLU A 295 23.74 6.61 -31.53
CA GLU A 295 24.13 7.88 -32.16
C GLU A 295 23.06 8.95 -31.99
N LYS A 296 21.78 8.59 -32.20
CA LYS A 296 20.63 9.49 -31.95
C LYS A 296 20.56 9.91 -30.48
N PHE A 297 20.87 8.99 -29.57
CA PHE A 297 20.96 9.28 -28.14
C PHE A 297 22.09 10.24 -27.79
N LEU A 298 23.29 10.09 -28.38
CA LEU A 298 24.40 11.03 -28.16
C LEU A 298 24.05 12.44 -28.64
N LEU A 299 23.37 12.55 -29.79
CA LEU A 299 22.96 13.84 -30.36
C LEU A 299 21.83 14.52 -29.57
N ASN A 300 20.88 13.74 -29.04
CA ASN A 300 19.74 14.28 -28.29
C ASN A 300 19.25 13.33 -27.17
N PRO A 301 19.98 13.26 -26.04
CA PRO A 301 19.67 12.31 -24.98
C PRO A 301 18.36 12.64 -24.24
N GLN A 302 18.00 13.93 -24.18
CA GLN A 302 16.73 14.37 -23.60
C GLN A 302 15.54 13.89 -24.42
N TYR A 303 15.60 14.05 -25.75
CA TYR A 303 14.55 13.54 -26.63
C TYR A 303 14.42 12.02 -26.51
N MET A 304 15.54 11.29 -26.47
CA MET A 304 15.51 9.84 -26.27
C MET A 304 14.85 9.46 -24.94
N PHE A 305 15.23 10.11 -23.84
CA PHE A 305 14.62 9.92 -22.53
C PHE A 305 13.10 10.14 -22.57
N LEU A 306 12.64 11.32 -23.00
CA LEU A 306 11.21 11.65 -23.04
C LEU A 306 10.42 10.75 -24.02
N SER A 307 11.04 10.36 -25.14
CA SER A 307 10.41 9.45 -26.10
C SER A 307 10.28 8.00 -25.58
N ALA A 308 11.05 7.62 -24.56
CA ALA A 308 10.97 6.33 -23.90
C ALA A 308 9.89 6.28 -22.80
N LEU A 309 9.50 7.43 -22.24
CA LEU A 309 8.41 7.57 -21.25
C LEU A 309 7.02 7.40 -21.90
N PRO A 310 5.90 7.38 -21.13
CA PRO A 310 4.55 7.35 -21.70
C PRO A 310 4.32 8.48 -22.72
N SER A 311 3.43 8.27 -23.71
CA SER A 311 3.02 9.34 -24.61
C SER A 311 2.32 10.47 -23.84
N GLN A 312 2.19 11.66 -24.42
CA GLN A 312 1.45 12.75 -23.78
C GLN A 312 0.00 12.33 -23.47
N LEU A 313 -0.66 11.62 -24.38
CA LEU A 313 -2.01 11.11 -24.14
C LEU A 313 -2.07 10.14 -22.96
N GLN A 314 -1.15 9.15 -22.92
CA GLN A 314 -1.07 8.19 -21.80
C GLN A 314 -0.76 8.89 -20.49
N ALA A 315 0.17 9.85 -20.50
CA ALA A 315 0.56 10.62 -19.32
C ALA A 315 -0.62 11.45 -18.79
N THR A 316 -1.33 12.16 -19.67
CA THR A 316 -2.53 12.93 -19.28
C THR A 316 -3.62 12.03 -18.71
N GLN A 317 -3.88 10.89 -19.36
CA GLN A 317 -4.88 9.92 -18.88
C GLN A 317 -4.54 9.41 -17.48
N ILE A 318 -3.31 8.94 -17.26
CA ILE A 318 -2.94 8.38 -15.96
C ILE A 318 -2.83 9.46 -14.87
N MET A 319 -2.39 10.67 -15.22
CA MET A 319 -2.34 11.78 -14.27
C MET A 319 -3.75 12.18 -13.82
N ALA A 320 -4.73 12.25 -14.72
CA ALA A 320 -6.12 12.54 -14.37
C ALA A 320 -6.74 11.46 -13.47
N VAL A 321 -6.37 10.20 -13.70
CA VAL A 321 -6.79 9.07 -12.85
C VAL A 321 -6.13 9.19 -11.47
N GLN A 322 -4.82 9.38 -11.41
CA GLN A 322 -4.10 9.52 -10.14
C GLN A 322 -4.60 10.72 -9.33
N ASP A 323 -4.95 11.84 -9.98
CA ASP A 323 -5.54 13.02 -9.34
C ASP A 323 -6.86 12.67 -8.65
N THR A 324 -7.77 12.02 -9.40
CA THR A 324 -9.04 11.50 -8.87
C THR A 324 -8.80 10.53 -7.72
N LEU A 325 -7.91 9.55 -7.88
CA LEU A 325 -7.64 8.53 -6.86
C LEU A 325 -6.96 9.08 -5.61
N SER A 326 -6.26 10.21 -5.71
CA SER A 326 -5.60 10.87 -4.58
C SER A 326 -6.48 11.91 -3.90
N THR A 327 -7.73 12.07 -4.35
CA THR A 327 -8.65 13.11 -3.86
C THR A 327 -9.51 12.58 -2.73
N HIS A 328 -9.47 13.23 -1.58
CA HIS A 328 -10.45 13.01 -0.51
C HIS A 328 -11.79 13.66 -0.87
N SER A 329 -12.87 12.90 -0.75
CA SER A 329 -14.23 13.42 -0.92
C SER A 329 -14.61 14.39 0.22
N PRO A 330 -15.48 15.39 -0.02
CA PRO A 330 -16.04 16.22 1.05
C PRO A 330 -16.82 15.45 2.13
N ASP A 331 -17.34 14.26 1.81
CA ASP A 331 -18.05 13.36 2.73
C ASP A 331 -17.17 12.19 3.22
N GLU A 332 -15.84 12.33 3.15
CA GLU A 332 -14.92 11.31 3.65
C GLU A 332 -15.01 11.14 5.17
N GLU A 333 -14.83 9.89 5.62
CA GLU A 333 -14.89 9.48 7.02
C GLU A 333 -13.52 8.96 7.47
N TYR A 334 -12.83 9.72 8.32
CA TYR A 334 -11.45 9.39 8.73
C TYR A 334 -11.40 8.43 9.93
N LEU A 335 -10.27 7.74 10.06
CA LEU A 335 -9.97 6.82 11.13
C LEU A 335 -10.03 7.54 12.48
N GLY A 336 -10.84 7.01 13.40
CA GLY A 336 -11.05 7.60 14.72
C GLY A 336 -11.87 8.89 14.73
N GLN A 337 -12.45 9.31 13.60
CA GLN A 337 -13.35 10.46 13.57
C GLN A 337 -14.73 10.08 14.12
N VAL A 338 -15.25 10.87 15.08
CA VAL A 338 -16.65 10.80 15.48
C VAL A 338 -17.48 11.57 14.45
N ILE A 339 -18.41 10.90 13.79
CA ILE A 339 -19.30 11.51 12.82
C ILE A 339 -20.63 11.80 13.51
N GLU A 340 -21.08 13.05 13.47
CA GLU A 340 -22.30 13.48 14.18
C GLU A 340 -23.53 12.69 13.76
N SER A 341 -23.68 12.34 12.48
CA SER A 341 -24.78 11.51 11.97
C SER A 341 -24.78 10.08 12.54
N HIS A 342 -23.64 9.62 13.06
CA HIS A 342 -23.45 8.32 13.68
C HIS A 342 -23.12 8.44 15.17
N ALA A 343 -23.34 9.58 15.83
CA ALA A 343 -22.98 9.78 17.25
C ALA A 343 -23.66 8.78 18.22
N HIS A 344 -24.70 8.08 17.76
CA HIS A 344 -25.41 7.02 18.49
C HIS A 344 -25.17 5.62 17.90
N TRP A 345 -24.03 5.39 17.25
CA TRP A 345 -23.68 4.08 16.68
C TRP A 345 -23.61 2.97 17.74
N THR A 346 -23.39 3.33 19.00
CA THR A 346 -23.51 2.43 20.15
C THR A 346 -24.16 3.12 21.34
N ASN A 347 -24.97 2.36 22.10
CA ASN A 347 -25.45 2.76 23.43
C ASN A 347 -24.54 2.25 24.56
N ASP A 348 -23.50 1.49 24.21
CA ASP A 348 -22.53 0.97 25.15
C ASP A 348 -21.50 2.05 25.53
N ARG A 349 -21.63 2.56 26.75
CA ARG A 349 -20.78 3.64 27.25
C ARG A 349 -19.32 3.23 27.40
N HIS A 350 -19.04 1.95 27.66
CA HIS A 350 -17.67 1.48 27.78
C HIS A 350 -16.98 1.55 26.41
N ILE A 351 -17.65 1.00 25.39
CA ILE A 351 -17.16 1.02 24.01
C ILE A 351 -17.02 2.45 23.48
N ALA A 352 -17.97 3.34 23.77
CA ALA A 352 -17.86 4.74 23.40
C ALA A 352 -16.61 5.40 24.01
N SER A 353 -16.33 5.14 25.30
CA SER A 353 -15.13 5.66 25.97
C SER A 353 -13.84 5.06 25.41
N CYS A 354 -13.83 3.77 25.05
CA CYS A 354 -12.69 3.15 24.38
C CYS A 354 -12.45 3.77 22.99
N PHE A 355 -13.50 4.14 22.26
CA PHE A 355 -13.37 4.83 20.97
C PHE A 355 -12.83 6.25 21.15
N GLU A 356 -13.30 7.01 22.15
CA GLU A 356 -12.76 8.34 22.48
C GLU A 356 -11.25 8.27 22.79
N LYS A 357 -10.81 7.26 23.53
CA LYS A 357 -9.39 6.98 23.79
C LYS A 357 -8.63 6.69 22.50
N PHE A 358 -9.21 5.91 21.58
CA PHE A 358 -8.63 5.63 20.27
C PHE A 358 -8.49 6.91 19.43
N SER A 359 -9.52 7.75 19.35
CA SER A 359 -9.51 9.04 18.67
C SER A 359 -8.43 9.97 19.24
N ALA A 360 -8.39 10.14 20.57
CA ALA A 360 -7.40 10.98 21.23
C ALA A 360 -5.97 10.49 20.96
N ARG A 361 -5.76 9.17 20.90
CA ARG A 361 -4.44 8.62 20.58
C ARG A 361 -4.01 8.92 19.14
N LEU A 362 -4.93 8.94 18.18
CA LEU A 362 -4.63 9.35 16.81
C LEU A 362 -4.26 10.83 16.71
N GLU A 363 -4.91 11.72 17.47
CA GLU A 363 -4.52 13.13 17.57
C GLU A 363 -3.08 13.28 18.11
N GLU A 364 -2.71 12.51 19.13
CA GLU A 364 -1.33 12.50 19.63
C GLU A 364 -0.32 12.01 18.57
N ILE A 365 -0.72 11.04 17.74
CA ILE A 365 0.11 10.54 16.63
C ILE A 365 0.34 11.63 15.58
N GLU A 366 -0.68 12.42 15.24
CA GLU A 366 -0.54 13.57 14.36
C GLU A 366 0.54 14.54 14.87
N ASP A 367 0.53 14.86 16.17
CA ASP A 367 1.55 15.70 16.79
C ASP A 367 2.95 15.08 16.79
N ILE A 368 3.05 13.75 16.96
CA ILE A 368 4.33 13.03 16.84
C ILE A 368 4.87 13.14 15.41
N ILE A 369 4.04 12.87 14.41
CA ILE A 369 4.43 12.92 12.98
C ILE A 369 4.81 14.33 12.58
N ASN A 370 4.03 15.34 12.97
CA ASN A 370 4.34 16.74 12.72
C ASN A 370 5.68 17.17 13.32
N ARG A 371 6.01 16.71 14.54
CA ARG A 371 7.33 16.94 15.13
C ARG A 371 8.45 16.22 14.39
N ARG A 372 8.23 14.97 13.95
CA ARG A 372 9.19 14.21 13.13
C ARG A 372 9.48 14.92 11.80
N ASN A 373 8.45 15.38 11.10
CA ASN A 373 8.59 16.10 9.82
C ASN A 373 9.34 17.43 9.95
N LYS A 374 9.31 18.08 11.14
CA LYS A 374 10.07 19.30 11.43
C LYS A 374 11.49 19.05 11.94
N ASN A 375 11.86 17.79 12.21
CA ASN A 375 13.15 17.44 12.77
C ASN A 375 14.21 17.26 11.67
N PHE A 376 15.11 18.24 11.52
CA PHE A 376 16.19 18.22 10.52
C PHE A 376 17.23 17.09 10.70
N TYR A 377 17.22 16.38 11.83
CA TYR A 377 18.04 15.18 12.02
C TYR A 377 17.43 13.93 11.35
N LEU A 378 16.12 13.94 11.05
CA LEU A 378 15.41 12.90 10.32
C LEU A 378 15.42 13.20 8.81
N LYS A 379 16.51 12.81 8.16
CA LYS A 379 16.84 13.19 6.77
C LYS A 379 15.97 12.52 5.71
N ASN A 380 15.27 11.43 6.04
CA ASN A 380 14.35 10.79 5.10
C ASN A 380 12.98 11.50 5.05
N ARG A 381 12.80 12.57 5.83
CA ARG A 381 11.55 13.34 5.98
C ARG A 381 11.74 14.86 5.91
N SER A 382 12.98 15.30 5.83
CA SER A 382 13.34 16.72 5.91
C SER A 382 14.58 17.00 5.06
N GLY A 383 14.68 18.23 4.55
CA GLY A 383 15.81 18.69 3.74
C GLY A 383 15.40 19.25 2.38
N ALA A 384 16.39 19.72 1.61
CA ALA A 384 16.15 20.35 0.32
C ALA A 384 15.54 19.36 -0.68
N GLY A 385 14.32 19.63 -1.11
CA GLY A 385 13.59 18.79 -2.08
C GLY A 385 13.00 17.50 -1.49
N VAL A 386 13.01 17.33 -0.17
CA VAL A 386 12.35 16.22 0.52
C VAL A 386 11.04 16.73 1.11
N PRO A 387 9.87 16.33 0.58
CA PRO A 387 8.60 16.70 1.18
C PRO A 387 8.44 16.01 2.56
N PRO A 388 7.73 16.64 3.51
CA PRO A 388 7.35 15.97 4.75
C PRO A 388 6.52 14.72 4.42
N TYR A 389 6.71 13.65 5.21
CA TYR A 389 5.91 12.44 5.04
C TYR A 389 4.62 12.58 5.86
N GLU A 390 3.51 12.84 5.17
CA GLU A 390 2.22 13.16 5.78
C GLU A 390 1.12 12.13 5.47
N LEU A 391 1.42 11.09 4.69
CA LEU A 391 0.45 10.07 4.25
C LEU A 391 -0.20 9.28 5.39
N LEU A 392 0.34 9.38 6.61
CA LEU A 392 -0.21 8.76 7.81
C LEU A 392 -0.58 9.77 8.91
N LEU A 393 -0.77 11.03 8.55
CA LEU A 393 -1.55 11.93 9.39
C LEU A 393 -3.02 11.45 9.37
N PRO A 394 -3.67 11.27 10.53
CA PRO A 394 -5.01 10.69 10.61
C PRO A 394 -6.08 11.50 9.87
N LEU A 395 -6.03 12.84 9.95
CA LEU A 395 -7.07 13.71 9.41
C LEU A 395 -6.63 14.48 8.16
N SER A 396 -7.61 14.84 7.34
CA SER A 396 -7.44 15.71 6.17
C SER A 396 -8.73 16.49 5.86
N GLY A 397 -8.60 17.53 5.03
CA GLY A 397 -9.72 18.14 4.31
C GLY A 397 -9.94 17.48 2.93
N PRO A 398 -10.97 17.92 2.18
CA PRO A 398 -11.21 17.42 0.82
C PRO A 398 -10.12 17.85 -0.16
N GLY A 399 -9.97 17.09 -1.25
CA GLY A 399 -9.00 17.37 -2.31
C GLY A 399 -7.76 16.47 -2.26
N VAL A 400 -6.79 16.76 -3.15
CA VAL A 400 -5.48 16.08 -3.18
C VAL A 400 -4.57 16.71 -2.14
N THR A 401 -4.53 16.13 -0.94
CA THR A 401 -3.81 16.70 0.21
C THR A 401 -2.52 15.96 0.55
N GLY A 402 -2.39 14.69 0.15
CA GLY A 402 -1.25 13.85 0.51
C GLY A 402 -1.19 13.45 1.98
N ARG A 403 -2.35 13.45 2.66
CA ARG A 403 -2.52 13.13 4.09
C ARG A 403 -3.97 12.72 4.38
N GLY A 404 -4.23 12.17 5.57
CA GLY A 404 -5.54 11.67 5.97
C GLY A 404 -5.64 10.17 5.79
N ILE A 405 -6.15 9.49 6.83
CA ILE A 405 -6.37 8.05 6.83
C ILE A 405 -7.88 7.81 6.88
N PRO A 406 -8.55 7.51 5.76
CA PRO A 406 -9.95 7.08 5.76
C PRO A 406 -10.16 5.80 6.56
N ASN A 407 -11.39 5.55 6.99
CA ASN A 407 -11.75 4.25 7.59
C ASN A 407 -11.63 3.10 6.59
N SER A 408 -11.80 3.35 5.30
CA SER A 408 -12.03 2.31 4.29
C SER A 408 -11.28 2.57 2.98
N ILE A 409 -11.39 1.60 2.08
CA ILE A 409 -10.94 1.73 0.69
C ILE A 409 -12.07 2.43 -0.08
N SER A 410 -12.09 3.76 -0.02
CA SER A 410 -13.20 4.60 -0.49
C SER A 410 -13.02 5.15 -1.91
N ILE A 411 -11.83 4.99 -2.50
CA ILE A 411 -11.46 5.56 -3.81
C ILE A 411 -10.44 4.69 -4.53
#